data_AF-A0A2H6K102-F1
#
_entry.id   AF-A0A2H6K102-F1
#
_cell.length_a   1.000
_cell.length_b   1.000
_cell.length_c   1.000
_cell.angle_alpha   90.00
_cell.angle_beta   90.00
_cell.angle_gamma   90.00
#
_symmetry.space_group_name_H-M   'P 1'
#
loop_
_entity.id
_entity.type
_entity.pdbx_description
1 polymer ?
#
loop_
_entity_poly.entity_id
_entity_poly.type
_entity_poly.pdbx_seq_one_letter_code
_entity_poly.pdbx_strand_id
1 'polypeptide(L)'
;MERKRRLPAVERQIKDISPEDFRVRINGVVVDLHRDTYTAMVDDGTGRAIVQFIDPDVFGMLKEGGFVRIIGKVVPGDETMIDVEVAQDMSKLDLGLYNRARYVAESLR
;
A
#
# COMPACT_ATOMS: atom_id res chain seq x y z
N MET A 1 -21.67 20.48 7.82
CA MET A 1 -21.49 19.55 6.68
C MET A 1 -21.48 18.15 7.22
N GLU A 2 -22.41 17.31 6.78
CA GLU A 2 -22.42 15.89 7.14
C GLU A 2 -21.14 15.24 6.60
N ARG A 3 -20.32 14.70 7.50
CA ARG A 3 -19.02 14.12 7.14
C ARG A 3 -19.29 12.78 6.46
N LYS A 4 -19.50 12.78 5.13
CA LYS A 4 -19.63 11.55 4.34
C LYS A 4 -18.46 10.63 4.68
N ARG A 5 -18.78 9.44 5.22
CA ARG A 5 -17.79 8.43 5.59
C ARG A 5 -17.06 8.00 4.32
N ARG A 6 -15.72 8.01 4.34
CA ARG A 6 -14.92 7.50 3.23
C ARG A 6 -15.22 6.02 3.04
N LEU A 7 -15.21 5.56 1.79
CA LEU A 7 -15.29 4.13 1.51
C LEU A 7 -14.17 3.39 2.24
N PRO A 8 -14.44 2.19 2.80
CA PRO A 8 -13.40 1.38 3.42
C PRO A 8 -12.36 0.99 2.37
N ALA A 9 -11.10 0.92 2.77
CA ALA A 9 -10.05 0.40 1.91
C ALA A 9 -10.13 -1.14 1.91
N VAL A 10 -10.16 -1.73 0.72
CA VAL A 10 -10.16 -3.18 0.54
C VAL A 10 -8.72 -3.69 0.57
N GLU A 11 -8.45 -4.76 1.31
CA GLU A 11 -7.12 -5.37 1.29
C GLU A 11 -6.92 -6.17 0.00
N ARG A 12 -5.81 -5.92 -0.69
CA ARG A 12 -5.44 -6.57 -1.96
C ARG A 12 -3.98 -6.97 -1.96
N GLN A 13 -3.67 -8.06 -2.67
CA GLN A 13 -2.34 -8.26 -3.24
C GLN A 13 -2.21 -7.34 -4.45
N ILE A 14 -1.02 -6.82 -4.73
CA ILE A 14 -0.79 -5.82 -5.78
C ILE A 14 -1.23 -6.35 -7.15
N LYS A 15 -0.89 -7.61 -7.48
CA LYS A 15 -1.30 -8.23 -8.76
C LYS A 15 -2.82 -8.37 -8.94
N ASP A 16 -3.58 -8.34 -7.85
CA ASP A 16 -5.03 -8.57 -7.83
C ASP A 16 -5.80 -7.23 -7.75
N ILE A 17 -5.10 -6.09 -7.80
CA ILE A 17 -5.73 -4.77 -7.89
C ILE A 17 -6.36 -4.64 -9.27
N SER A 18 -7.66 -4.35 -9.28
CA SER A 18 -8.44 -4.17 -10.50
C SER A 18 -8.91 -2.71 -10.65
N PRO A 19 -9.34 -2.29 -11.85
CA PRO A 19 -9.92 -0.96 -12.06
C PRO A 19 -11.17 -0.66 -11.23
N GLU A 20 -11.86 -1.69 -10.74
CA GLU A 20 -13.04 -1.55 -9.87
C GLU A 20 -12.67 -1.25 -8.41
N ASP A 21 -11.42 -1.48 -8.02
CA ASP A 21 -10.95 -1.20 -6.67
C ASP A 21 -10.69 0.30 -6.50
N PHE A 22 -11.66 1.03 -5.95
CA PHE A 22 -11.51 2.48 -5.75
C PHE A 22 -10.46 2.83 -4.68
N ARG A 23 -10.40 2.06 -3.58
CA ARG A 23 -9.55 2.35 -2.43
C ARG A 23 -8.99 1.05 -1.85
N VAL A 24 -7.67 0.96 -1.78
CA VAL A 24 -6.97 -0.27 -1.41
C VAL A 24 -6.10 -0.10 -0.18
N ARG A 25 -5.82 -1.23 0.48
CA ARG A 25 -4.79 -1.39 1.49
C ARG A 25 -3.83 -2.48 1.01
N ILE A 26 -2.56 -2.12 0.87
CA ILE A 26 -1.48 -3.06 0.54
C ILE A 26 -0.41 -3.04 1.64
N ASN A 27 0.30 -4.14 1.80
CA ASN A 27 1.51 -4.20 2.62
C ASN A 27 2.65 -4.70 1.73
N GLY A 28 3.81 -4.07 1.79
CA GLY A 28 4.93 -4.43 0.94
C GLY A 28 6.23 -3.77 1.37
N VAL A 29 7.31 -4.09 0.65
CA VAL A 29 8.63 -3.51 0.83
C VAL A 29 8.79 -2.34 -0.14
N VAL A 30 9.29 -1.21 0.35
CA VAL A 30 9.74 -0.11 -0.51
C VAL A 30 11.02 -0.53 -1.20
N VAL A 31 11.00 -0.66 -2.53
CA VAL A 31 12.17 -1.09 -3.31
C VAL A 31 12.90 0.08 -3.97
N ASP A 32 12.25 1.22 -4.14
CA ASP A 32 12.84 2.42 -4.73
C ASP A 32 12.13 3.71 -4.27
N LEU A 33 12.87 4.82 -4.19
CA LEU A 33 12.39 6.14 -3.76
C LEU A 33 12.80 7.23 -4.75
N HIS A 34 11.80 7.90 -5.33
CA HIS A 34 12.00 9.01 -6.25
C HIS A 34 11.63 10.33 -5.55
N ARG A 35 12.65 11.03 -5.05
CA ARG A 35 12.48 12.22 -4.21
C ARG A 35 11.95 13.43 -4.99
N ASP A 36 12.31 13.57 -6.26
CA ASP A 36 11.90 14.71 -7.08
C ASP A 36 10.40 14.70 -7.39
N THR A 37 9.80 13.51 -7.44
CA THR A 37 8.38 13.29 -7.77
C THR A 37 7.54 12.90 -6.55
N TYR A 38 8.15 12.72 -5.38
CA TYR A 38 7.53 12.14 -4.19
C TYR A 38 6.78 10.84 -4.50
N THR A 39 7.43 9.94 -5.24
CA THR A 39 6.90 8.61 -5.56
C THR A 39 7.81 7.51 -5.02
N ALA A 40 7.23 6.37 -4.68
CA ALA A 40 7.97 5.18 -4.27
C ALA A 40 7.47 3.96 -5.04
N MET A 41 8.35 3.00 -5.27
CA MET A 41 7.97 1.68 -5.77
C MET A 41 7.82 0.72 -4.59
N VAL A 42 6.68 0.05 -4.48
CA VAL A 42 6.39 -0.94 -3.43
C VAL A 42 6.16 -2.31 -4.06
N ASP A 43 6.81 -3.33 -3.51
CA ASP A 43 6.71 -4.73 -3.93
C ASP A 43 6.16 -5.58 -2.78
N ASP A 44 5.11 -6.36 -3.03
CA ASP A 44 4.49 -7.25 -2.03
C ASP A 44 4.81 -8.74 -2.25
N GLY A 45 5.73 -9.04 -3.17
CA GLY A 45 6.08 -10.39 -3.61
C GLY A 45 5.15 -10.97 -4.67
N THR A 46 4.06 -10.28 -5.01
CA THR A 46 3.11 -10.70 -6.04
C THR A 46 3.06 -9.75 -7.23
N GLY A 47 3.34 -8.47 -6.99
CA GLY A 47 3.42 -7.43 -8.01
C GLY A 47 4.11 -6.18 -7.46
N ARG A 48 4.15 -5.14 -8.30
CA ARG A 48 4.73 -3.83 -7.94
C ARG A 48 3.73 -2.71 -8.18
N ALA A 49 3.71 -1.74 -7.27
CA ALA A 49 2.88 -0.57 -7.37
C ALA A 49 3.71 0.70 -7.22
N ILE A 50 3.42 1.69 -8.05
CA ILE A 50 3.92 3.05 -7.87
C ILE A 50 2.97 3.77 -6.91
N VAL A 51 3.50 4.25 -5.80
CA VAL A 51 2.73 4.98 -4.80
C VAL A 51 3.13 6.46 -4.83
N GLN A 52 2.16 7.35 -4.94
CA GLN A 52 2.38 8.79 -5.05
C GLN A 52 1.93 9.52 -3.77
N PHE A 53 2.76 10.44 -3.30
CA PHE A 53 2.52 11.18 -2.06
C PHE A 53 2.26 12.65 -2.36
N ILE A 54 1.18 13.18 -1.79
CA ILE A 54 0.89 14.63 -1.83
C ILE A 54 1.64 15.34 -0.70
N ASP A 55 1.82 14.66 0.44
CA ASP A 55 2.49 15.20 1.63
C ASP A 55 3.96 14.73 1.69
N PRO A 56 4.94 15.64 1.50
CA PRO A 56 6.37 15.32 1.57
C PRO A 56 6.80 14.75 2.92
N ASP A 57 6.15 15.12 4.03
CA ASP A 57 6.50 14.61 5.35
C ASP A 57 6.10 13.14 5.48
N VAL A 58 4.96 12.74 4.91
CA VAL A 58 4.54 11.34 4.84
C VAL A 58 5.51 10.52 3.98
N PHE A 59 5.93 11.06 2.84
CA PHE A 59 6.96 10.44 1.99
C PHE A 59 8.30 10.31 2.73
N GLY A 60 8.71 11.34 3.48
CA GLY A 60 9.97 11.39 4.21
C GLY A 60 10.12 10.31 5.29
N MET A 61 9.02 9.69 5.73
CA MET A 61 9.06 8.55 6.65
C MET A 61 9.50 7.24 5.99
N LEU A 62 9.40 7.14 4.66
CA LEU A 62 9.76 5.93 3.94
C LEU A 62 11.28 5.70 3.91
N LYS A 63 11.64 4.42 3.86
CA LYS A 63 13.01 3.95 3.72
C LYS A 63 13.04 2.82 2.72
N GLU A 64 13.99 2.82 1.79
CA GLU A 64 14.27 1.66 0.94
C GLU A 64 14.56 0.43 1.81
N GLY A 65 14.04 -0.72 1.38
CA GLY A 65 14.03 -1.97 2.15
C GLY A 65 13.05 -1.98 3.33
N GLY A 66 12.39 -0.86 3.64
CA GLY A 66 11.41 -0.76 4.71
C GLY A 66 10.10 -1.46 4.37
N PHE A 67 9.56 -2.23 5.30
CA PHE A 67 8.22 -2.80 5.18
C PHE A 67 7.18 -1.76 5.60
N VAL A 68 6.18 -1.54 4.73
CA VAL A 68 5.19 -0.49 4.89
C VAL A 68 3.79 -0.99 4.60
N ARG A 69 2.80 -0.32 5.19
CA ARG A 69 1.40 -0.43 4.78
C ARG A 69 0.98 0.87 4.10
N ILE A 70 0.40 0.74 2.91
CA ILE A 70 -0.14 1.85 2.15
C ILE A 70 -1.66 1.72 2.10
N ILE A 71 -2.35 2.82 2.38
CA ILE A 71 -3.79 2.97 2.15
C ILE A 71 -3.97 4.14 1.21
N GLY A 72 -4.64 3.92 0.09
CA GLY A 72 -4.74 4.93 -0.95
C GLY A 72 -5.82 4.62 -1.98
N LYS A 73 -5.98 5.54 -2.93
CA LYS A 73 -6.90 5.40 -4.05
C LYS A 73 -6.15 4.84 -5.25
N VAL A 74 -6.75 3.90 -5.95
CA VAL A 74 -6.16 3.38 -7.19
C VAL A 74 -6.36 4.42 -8.28
N VAL A 75 -5.29 4.72 -9.01
CA VAL A 75 -5.32 5.57 -10.19
C VAL A 75 -5.46 4.66 -11.42
N PRO A 76 -6.51 4.80 -12.24
CA PRO A 76 -6.68 4.01 -13.45
C PRO A 76 -5.52 4.26 -14.43
N GLY A 77 -4.93 3.18 -14.95
CA GLY A 77 -3.81 3.23 -15.90
C GLY A 77 -3.26 1.83 -16.19
N ASP A 78 -2.22 1.75 -17.02
CA ASP A 78 -1.57 0.48 -17.38
C ASP A 78 -0.72 -0.08 -16.23
N GLU A 79 -0.13 0.80 -15.42
CA GLU A 79 0.63 0.43 -14.23
C GLU A 79 -0.24 0.58 -12.98
N THR A 80 -0.01 -0.27 -11.98
CA THR A 80 -0.69 -0.14 -10.69
C THR A 80 -0.17 1.09 -9.95
N MET A 81 -0.95 2.16 -10.00
CA MET A 81 -0.62 3.42 -9.32
C MET A 81 -1.61 3.71 -8.19
N ILE A 82 -1.09 4.20 -7.06
CA ILE A 82 -1.90 4.49 -5.87
C ILE A 82 -1.57 5.88 -5.32
N ASP A 83 -2.59 6.73 -5.23
CA ASP A 83 -2.53 7.99 -4.50
C ASP A 83 -2.61 7.72 -3.00
N VAL A 84 -1.53 7.99 -2.28
CA VAL A 84 -1.41 7.64 -0.87
C VAL A 84 -2.20 8.60 0.01
N GLU A 85 -3.09 8.03 0.83
CA GLU A 85 -3.78 8.75 1.90
C GLU A 85 -3.13 8.50 3.27
N VAL A 86 -2.58 7.29 3.47
CA VAL A 86 -1.88 6.89 4.70
C VAL A 86 -0.73 5.97 4.34
N ALA A 87 0.45 6.26 4.90
CA ALA A 87 1.57 5.33 4.94
C ALA A 87 1.89 5.02 6.40
N GLN A 88 2.12 3.74 6.70
CA GLN A 88 2.50 3.29 8.04
C GLN A 88 3.83 2.55 7.96
N ASP A 89 4.77 2.96 8.82
CA ASP A 89 5.98 2.19 9.09
C ASP A 89 5.60 0.89 9.79
N MET A 90 5.93 -0.23 9.16
CA MET A 90 5.67 -1.58 9.65
C MET A 90 6.97 -2.30 10.03
N SER A 91 8.08 -1.58 10.24
CA SER A 91 9.39 -2.13 10.63
C SER A 91 9.37 -2.97 11.91
N LYS A 92 8.38 -2.76 12.78
CA LYS A 92 8.18 -3.53 14.02
C LYS A 92 7.20 -4.69 13.88
N LEU A 93 6.68 -4.94 12.68
CA LEU A 93 5.79 -6.08 12.43
C LEU A 93 6.61 -7.37 12.40
N ASP A 94 6.23 -8.35 13.22
CA ASP A 94 6.74 -9.71 13.07
C ASP A 94 6.13 -10.34 11.81
N LEU A 95 6.92 -10.39 10.73
CA LEU A 95 6.50 -10.92 9.44
C LEU A 95 6.18 -12.43 9.50
N GLY A 96 6.86 -13.18 10.38
CA GLY A 96 6.58 -14.60 10.57
C GLY A 96 5.20 -14.83 11.16
N LEU A 97 4.84 -14.06 12.20
CA LEU A 97 3.50 -14.10 12.79
C LEU A 97 2.44 -13.55 11.84
N TYR A 98 2.74 -12.46 11.13
CA TYR A 98 1.83 -11.88 10.12
C TYR A 98 1.47 -12.92 9.04
N ASN A 99 2.47 -13.59 8.48
CA ASN A 99 2.26 -14.60 7.43
C ASN A 99 1.46 -15.80 7.96
N ARG A 100 1.74 -16.27 9.18
CA ARG A 100 0.94 -17.33 9.82
C ARG A 100 -0.51 -16.91 10.03
N ALA A 101 -0.74 -15.69 10.52
CA ALA A 101 -2.09 -15.16 10.73
C ALA A 101 -2.86 -15.04 9.41
N ARG A 102 -2.20 -14.59 8.34
CA ARG A 102 -2.75 -14.52 6.98
C ARG A 102 -3.13 -15.90 6.47
N TYR A 103 -2.24 -16.88 6.56
CA TYR A 103 -2.50 -18.25 6.14
C TYR A 103 -3.74 -18.85 6.83
N VAL A 104 -3.86 -18.67 8.15
CA VAL A 104 -5.04 -19.12 8.91
C VAL A 104 -6.31 -18.39 8.46
N ALA A 105 -6.26 -17.07 8.30
CA ALA A 105 -7.42 -16.28 7.87
C ALA A 105 -7.91 -16.63 6.46
N GLU A 106 -7.00 -16.99 5.55
CA GLU A 106 -7.33 -17.45 4.20
C GLU A 106 -7.84 -18.89 4.20
N SER A 107 -7.28 -19.77 5.03
CA SER A 107 -7.70 -21.18 5.14
C SER A 107 -9.08 -21.37 5.79
N LEU A 108 -9.56 -20.35 6.51
CA LEU A 108 -10.87 -20.35 7.18
C LEU A 108 -11.98 -19.68 6.35
N ARG A 109 -11.65 -19.11 5.19
CA ARG A 109 -12.62 -18.52 4.26
C ARG A 109 -13.09 -19.56 3.25
#